data_AF-K7G172-F1
#
_entry.id   AF-K7G172-F1
#
_cell.length_a   1.000
_cell.length_b   1.000
_cell.length_c   1.000
_cell.angle_alpha   90.00
_cell.angle_beta   90.00
_cell.angle_gamma   90.00
#
_symmetry.space_group_name_H-M   'P 1'
#
loop_
_entity.id
_entity.type
_entity.pdbx_description
1 polymer ?
#
loop_
_entity_poly.entity_id
_entity_poly.type
_entity_poly.pdbx_seq_one_letter_code
_entity_poly.pdbx_strand_id
1 'polypeptide(L)'
;NVLTSFFVKLAWAWTFWLMLPFIAITNYCLSQNILGMLRRLSTLLVGTMIWYICTTFFLYVEDFTGSCYKSPALDVQFREHLSKRQCHQGGGFWHGFDISGHSFLLSFCALMIVEEIAVLRVLNTNRNLRLHTVVNALFVALSFLTLIWVWMFFCTAVYFHDFSQKLCGTLVGLSAWYGTYRFWYLKSFSPGLPPQIVSLSSKKPNRSR
;
A
#
# COMPACT_ATOMS: atom_id res chain seq x y z
N ASN A 1 11.04 -16.35 -11.27
CA ASN A 1 9.81 -17.14 -11.00
C ASN A 1 8.57 -16.32 -11.35
N VAL A 2 7.74 -16.83 -12.27
CA VAL A 2 6.51 -16.14 -12.72
C VAL A 2 5.46 -16.04 -11.59
N LEU A 3 5.39 -17.07 -10.73
CA LEU A 3 4.52 -17.12 -9.55
C LEU A 3 4.76 -15.97 -8.57
N THR A 4 6.02 -15.65 -8.25
CA THR A 4 6.33 -14.53 -7.34
C THR A 4 6.01 -13.18 -7.98
N SER A 5 6.28 -13.02 -9.28
CA SER A 5 5.92 -11.79 -10.00
C SER A 5 4.41 -11.56 -10.07
N PHE A 6 3.63 -12.61 -10.33
CA PHE A 6 2.16 -12.52 -10.37
C PHE A 6 1.57 -12.26 -8.98
N PHE A 7 2.09 -12.93 -7.94
CA PHE A 7 1.63 -12.73 -6.57
C PHE A 7 1.86 -11.29 -6.08
N VAL A 8 3.01 -10.70 -6.40
CA VAL A 8 3.32 -9.31 -6.03
C VAL A 8 2.46 -8.31 -6.84
N LYS A 9 2.13 -8.60 -8.10
CA LYS A 9 1.18 -7.77 -8.87
C LYS A 9 -0.22 -7.74 -8.25
N LEU A 10 -0.59 -8.80 -7.52
CA LEU A 10 -1.84 -8.90 -6.77
C LEU A 10 -1.71 -8.43 -5.31
N ALA A 11 -0.56 -7.89 -4.88
CA ALA A 11 -0.34 -7.51 -3.48
C ALA A 11 -1.39 -6.54 -2.94
N TRP A 12 -1.84 -5.58 -3.76
CA TRP A 12 -2.94 -4.69 -3.41
C TRP A 12 -4.26 -5.45 -3.21
N ALA A 13 -4.59 -6.38 -4.10
CA ALA A 13 -5.83 -7.15 -4.04
C ALA A 13 -5.90 -8.02 -2.76
N TRP A 14 -4.80 -8.69 -2.40
CA TRP A 14 -4.72 -9.47 -1.15
C TRP A 14 -4.87 -8.59 0.10
N THR A 15 -4.21 -7.41 0.09
CA THR A 15 -4.31 -6.43 1.18
C THR A 15 -5.73 -5.91 1.29
N PHE A 16 -6.35 -5.51 0.18
CA PHE A 16 -7.73 -5.04 0.13
C PHE A 16 -8.72 -6.08 0.66
N TRP A 17 -8.59 -7.33 0.20
CA TRP A 17 -9.48 -8.43 0.56
C TRP A 17 -9.53 -8.71 2.05
N LEU A 18 -8.37 -8.68 2.74
CA LEU A 18 -8.31 -8.89 4.19
C LEU A 18 -8.65 -7.63 4.98
N MET A 19 -8.26 -6.46 4.48
CA MET A 19 -8.49 -5.19 5.17
C MET A 19 -9.96 -4.77 5.16
N LEU A 20 -10.71 -5.05 4.10
CA LEU A 20 -12.12 -4.70 3.99
C LEU A 20 -12.98 -5.27 5.13
N PRO A 21 -13.02 -6.60 5.37
CA PRO A 21 -13.78 -7.16 6.48
C PRO A 21 -13.21 -6.72 7.84
N PHE A 22 -11.88 -6.57 7.96
CA PHE A 22 -11.26 -6.11 9.19
C PHE A 22 -11.73 -4.70 9.58
N ILE A 23 -11.60 -3.72 8.68
CA ILE A 23 -12.03 -2.33 8.92
C ILE A 23 -13.53 -2.26 9.15
N ALA A 24 -14.34 -2.97 8.35
CA ALA A 24 -15.79 -2.98 8.48
C ALA A 24 -16.23 -3.48 9.86
N ILE A 25 -15.75 -4.66 10.28
CA ILE A 25 -16.13 -5.28 11.55
C ILE A 25 -15.67 -4.42 12.74
N THR A 26 -14.39 -4.03 12.76
CA THR A 26 -13.80 -3.26 13.87
C THR A 26 -14.49 -1.92 14.08
N ASN A 27 -14.76 -1.17 13.01
CA ASN A 27 -15.38 0.16 13.12
C ASN A 27 -16.90 0.09 13.31
N TYR A 28 -17.59 -0.89 12.73
CA TYR A 28 -19.01 -1.10 13.01
C TYR A 28 -19.24 -1.44 14.48
N CYS A 29 -18.42 -2.32 15.05
CA CYS A 29 -18.53 -2.70 16.46
C CYS A 29 -18.23 -1.53 17.42
N LEU A 30 -17.27 -0.66 17.10
CA LEU A 30 -16.93 0.50 17.95
C LEU A 30 -17.89 1.67 17.79
N SER A 31 -18.30 1.99 16.57
CA SER A 31 -19.06 3.21 16.30
C SER A 31 -20.58 2.98 16.29
N GLN A 32 -21.05 1.74 16.07
CA GLN A 32 -22.47 1.41 15.85
C GLN A 32 -23.15 2.29 14.78
N ASN A 33 -22.35 2.92 13.90
CA ASN A 33 -22.80 3.89 12.91
C ASN A 33 -22.26 3.50 11.53
N ILE A 34 -23.19 3.22 10.61
CA ILE A 34 -22.89 2.79 9.24
C ILE A 34 -22.13 3.89 8.48
N LEU A 35 -22.49 5.16 8.67
CA LEU A 35 -21.82 6.28 7.99
C LEU A 35 -20.37 6.43 8.44
N GLY A 36 -20.12 6.25 9.75
CA GLY A 36 -18.76 6.23 10.30
C GLY A 36 -17.94 5.07 9.74
N MET A 37 -18.51 3.88 9.65
CA MET A 37 -17.88 2.71 9.04
C MET A 37 -17.55 2.92 7.54
N LEU A 38 -18.50 3.41 6.74
CA LEU A 38 -18.29 3.68 5.30
C LEU A 38 -17.20 4.73 5.09
N ARG A 39 -17.19 5.77 5.92
CA ARG A 39 -16.12 6.77 5.92
C ARG A 39 -14.76 6.13 6.19
N ARG A 40 -14.64 5.20 7.13
CA ARG A 40 -13.38 4.46 7.38
C ARG A 40 -12.99 3.59 6.19
N LEU A 41 -13.95 2.88 5.60
CA LEU A 41 -13.73 2.05 4.41
C LEU A 41 -13.22 2.85 3.20
N SER A 42 -13.51 4.16 3.13
CA SER A 42 -12.94 5.03 2.08
C SER A 42 -11.40 5.10 2.11
N THR A 43 -10.72 4.66 3.18
CA THR A 43 -9.25 4.47 3.20
C THR A 43 -8.77 3.51 2.11
N LEU A 44 -9.55 2.47 1.80
CA LEU A 44 -9.22 1.49 0.76
C LEU A 44 -9.40 2.10 -0.65
N LEU A 45 -10.39 2.97 -0.82
CA LEU A 45 -10.55 3.74 -2.05
C LEU A 45 -9.35 4.67 -2.25
N VAL A 46 -8.96 5.39 -1.20
CA VAL A 46 -7.77 6.25 -1.22
C VAL A 46 -6.50 5.46 -1.56
N GLY A 47 -6.29 4.31 -0.92
CA GLY A 47 -5.15 3.44 -1.22
C GLY A 47 -5.12 2.96 -2.67
N THR A 48 -6.28 2.63 -3.24
CA THR A 48 -6.40 2.24 -4.65
C THR A 48 -6.03 3.40 -5.58
N MET A 49 -6.49 4.62 -5.28
CA MET A 49 -6.15 5.81 -6.04
C MET A 49 -4.66 6.14 -5.97
N ILE A 50 -4.06 6.06 -4.78
CA ILE A 50 -2.62 6.27 -4.58
C ILE A 50 -1.81 5.24 -5.38
N TRP A 51 -2.17 3.96 -5.27
CA TRP A 51 -1.52 2.90 -6.04
C TRP A 51 -1.56 3.20 -7.54
N TYR A 52 -2.75 3.48 -8.09
CA TYR A 52 -2.94 3.76 -9.51
C TYR A 52 -2.13 4.98 -9.98
N ILE A 53 -2.20 6.09 -9.24
CA ILE A 53 -1.48 7.34 -9.56
C ILE A 53 0.03 7.10 -9.52
N CYS A 54 0.56 6.49 -8.45
CA CYS A 54 1.99 6.24 -8.31
C CYS A 54 2.52 5.28 -9.39
N THR A 55 1.81 4.18 -9.69
CA THR A 55 2.26 3.26 -10.75
C THR A 55 2.21 3.89 -12.12
N THR A 56 1.22 4.73 -12.40
CA THR A 56 1.14 5.48 -13.67
C THR A 56 2.28 6.50 -13.76
N PHE A 57 2.58 7.19 -12.67
CA PHE A 57 3.72 8.11 -12.59
C PHE A 57 5.06 7.40 -12.82
N PHE A 58 5.26 6.19 -12.29
CA PHE A 58 6.50 5.43 -12.54
C PHE A 58 6.68 5.07 -14.01
N LEU A 59 5.61 4.67 -14.70
CA LEU A 59 5.65 4.43 -16.14
C LEU A 59 5.99 5.70 -16.92
N TYR A 60 5.43 6.84 -16.52
CA TYR A 60 5.75 8.14 -17.12
C TYR A 60 7.23 8.52 -16.92
N VAL A 61 7.80 8.30 -15.73
CA VAL A 61 9.22 8.54 -15.45
C VAL A 61 10.11 7.62 -16.29
N GLU A 62 9.74 6.34 -16.42
CA GLU A 62 10.49 5.39 -17.26
C GLU A 62 10.48 5.82 -18.74
N ASP A 63 9.32 6.24 -19.25
CA ASP A 63 9.18 6.72 -20.64
C ASP A 63 9.96 8.03 -20.86
N PHE A 64 9.99 8.93 -19.87
CA PHE A 64 10.70 10.21 -19.97
C PHE A 64 12.22 10.07 -19.88
N THR A 65 12.71 9.19 -19.00
CA THR A 65 14.15 8.98 -18.78
C THR A 65 14.78 7.99 -19.74
N GLY A 66 13.95 7.20 -20.42
CA GLY A 66 14.41 6.10 -21.24
C GLY A 66 14.83 6.50 -22.64
N SER A 67 15.66 5.65 -23.23
CA SER A 67 16.10 5.74 -24.61
C SER A 67 16.10 4.36 -25.25
N CYS A 68 15.88 4.34 -26.57
CA CYS A 68 15.91 3.11 -27.35
C CYS A 68 17.32 2.85 -27.88
N TYR A 69 17.81 1.61 -27.74
CA TYR A 69 19.13 1.17 -28.19
C TYR A 69 19.01 -0.03 -29.12
N LYS A 70 19.96 -0.18 -30.04
CA LYS A 70 19.98 -1.30 -31.00
C LYS A 70 20.53 -2.60 -30.40
N SER A 71 21.33 -2.51 -29.33
CA SER A 71 21.97 -3.64 -28.66
C SER A 71 21.93 -3.49 -27.13
N PRO A 72 21.99 -4.59 -26.37
CA PRO A 72 22.10 -4.56 -24.92
C PRO A 72 23.46 -4.02 -24.42
N ALA A 73 24.44 -3.86 -25.32
CA ALA A 73 25.72 -3.21 -25.03
C ALA A 73 25.63 -1.67 -25.00
N LEU A 74 24.45 -1.09 -25.26
CA LEU A 74 24.19 0.36 -25.26
C LEU A 74 25.02 1.16 -26.29
N ASP A 75 25.54 0.51 -27.33
CA ASP A 75 26.50 1.11 -28.30
C ASP A 75 25.87 2.09 -29.30
N VAL A 76 24.61 1.86 -29.72
CA VAL A 76 23.96 2.68 -30.76
C VAL A 76 22.53 3.03 -30.35
N GLN A 77 22.29 4.32 -30.13
CA GLN A 77 20.96 4.85 -29.82
C GLN A 77 20.09 4.90 -31.09
N PHE A 78 18.89 4.36 -31.01
CA PHE A 78 17.87 4.41 -32.06
C PHE A 78 17.10 5.74 -31.92
N ARG A 79 17.48 6.77 -32.69
CA ARG A 79 16.97 8.15 -32.56
C ARG A 79 15.48 8.35 -32.92
N GLU A 80 14.80 7.35 -33.47
CA GLU A 80 13.44 7.49 -34.04
C GLU A 80 12.28 7.03 -33.13
N HIS A 81 12.53 6.49 -31.93
CA HIS A 81 11.46 5.91 -31.09
C HIS A 81 11.37 6.57 -29.71
N LEU A 82 10.33 7.39 -29.51
CA LEU A 82 10.05 8.18 -28.30
C LEU A 82 9.34 7.40 -27.18
N SER A 83 8.91 6.16 -27.42
CA SER A 83 8.19 5.35 -26.43
C SER A 83 8.73 3.92 -26.35
N LYS A 84 8.66 3.34 -25.15
CA LYS A 84 9.06 1.95 -24.87
C LYS A 84 8.39 0.94 -25.80
N ARG A 85 7.09 1.15 -26.11
CA ARG A 85 6.33 0.28 -27.02
C ARG A 85 6.86 0.32 -28.46
N GLN A 86 7.11 1.51 -28.99
CA GLN A 86 7.65 1.67 -30.35
C GLN A 86 9.07 1.10 -30.45
N CYS A 87 9.89 1.30 -29.41
CA CYS A 87 11.23 0.72 -29.35
C CYS A 87 11.21 -0.81 -29.45
N HIS A 88 10.35 -1.47 -28.66
CA HIS A 88 10.25 -2.93 -28.71
C HIS A 88 9.65 -3.45 -30.01
N GLN A 89 8.68 -2.74 -30.61
CA GLN A 89 8.12 -3.09 -31.92
C GLN A 89 9.17 -3.00 -33.04
N GLY A 90 10.10 -2.05 -32.93
CA GLY A 90 11.26 -1.92 -33.83
C GLY A 90 12.41 -2.90 -33.54
N GLY A 91 12.25 -3.83 -32.60
CA GLY A 91 13.29 -4.79 -32.20
C GLY A 91 14.41 -4.18 -31.35
N GLY A 92 14.20 -2.97 -30.81
CA GLY A 92 15.15 -2.28 -29.95
C GLY A 92 15.04 -2.66 -28.46
N PHE A 93 16.10 -2.32 -27.72
CA PHE A 93 16.21 -2.47 -26.28
C PHE A 93 15.97 -1.12 -25.61
N TRP A 94 14.96 -1.05 -24.75
CA TRP A 94 14.68 0.16 -23.95
C TRP A 94 15.55 0.16 -22.68
N HIS A 95 16.25 1.25 -22.43
CA HIS A 95 16.98 1.46 -21.19
C HIS A 95 16.61 2.82 -20.60
N GLY A 96 16.04 2.80 -19.40
CA GLY A 96 15.57 3.97 -18.67
C GLY A 96 15.54 3.72 -17.17
N PHE A 97 15.26 4.75 -16.39
CA PHE A 97 15.18 4.63 -14.95
C PHE A 97 13.80 4.08 -14.54
N ASP A 98 13.73 2.78 -14.28
CA ASP A 98 12.51 2.09 -13.85
C ASP A 98 12.38 2.11 -12.32
N ILE A 99 11.49 2.96 -11.79
CA ILE A 99 11.22 2.99 -10.35
C ILE A 99 10.50 1.69 -9.97
N SER A 100 11.02 0.99 -8.96
CA SER A 100 10.47 -0.30 -8.54
C SER A 100 9.06 -0.16 -7.94
N GLY A 101 8.04 -0.34 -8.77
CA GLY A 101 6.63 -0.36 -8.34
C GLY A 101 6.33 -1.44 -7.31
N HIS A 102 7.07 -2.55 -7.34
CA HIS A 102 6.99 -3.62 -6.33
C HIS A 102 7.48 -3.14 -4.96
N SER A 103 8.60 -2.43 -4.91
CA SER A 103 9.15 -1.87 -3.67
C SER A 103 8.21 -0.84 -3.04
N PHE A 104 7.63 0.02 -3.89
CA PHE A 104 6.56 0.93 -3.50
C PHE A 104 5.35 0.20 -2.92
N LEU A 105 4.77 -0.75 -3.66
CA LEU A 105 3.51 -1.37 -3.28
C LEU A 105 3.64 -2.20 -2.00
N LEU A 106 4.73 -2.97 -1.86
CA LEU A 106 4.96 -3.81 -0.69
C LEU A 106 5.16 -2.96 0.57
N SER A 107 5.96 -1.90 0.49
CA SER A 107 6.19 -1.00 1.63
C SER A 107 4.91 -0.25 2.01
N PHE A 108 4.16 0.28 1.03
CA PHE A 108 2.90 0.98 1.28
C PHE A 108 1.85 0.07 1.93
N CYS A 109 1.63 -1.15 1.40
CA CYS A 109 0.69 -2.11 1.96
C CYS A 109 1.07 -2.51 3.40
N ALA A 110 2.35 -2.81 3.66
CA ALA A 110 2.81 -3.19 4.99
C ALA A 110 2.54 -2.08 6.02
N LEU A 111 2.88 -0.83 5.69
CA LEU A 111 2.64 0.31 6.59
C LEU A 111 1.15 0.58 6.82
N MET A 112 0.32 0.47 5.78
CA MET A 112 -1.12 0.61 5.90
C MET A 112 -1.73 -0.45 6.83
N ILE A 113 -1.32 -1.72 6.69
CA ILE A 113 -1.79 -2.80 7.56
C ILE A 113 -1.40 -2.54 9.02
N VAL A 114 -0.15 -2.14 9.26
CA VAL A 114 0.36 -1.85 10.62
C VAL A 114 -0.45 -0.73 11.30
N GLU A 115 -0.78 0.33 10.57
CA GLU A 115 -1.62 1.42 11.11
C GLU A 115 -3.02 0.95 11.45
N GLU A 116 -3.70 0.26 10.52
CA GLU A 116 -5.10 -0.13 10.73
C GLU A 116 -5.26 -1.19 11.82
N ILE A 117 -4.27 -2.08 12.00
CA ILE A 117 -4.24 -3.05 13.10
C ILE A 117 -4.21 -2.37 14.49
N ALA A 118 -3.73 -1.14 14.61
CA ALA A 118 -3.61 -0.44 15.89
C ALA A 118 -4.96 -0.31 16.65
N VAL A 119 -6.10 -0.38 15.94
CA VAL A 119 -7.45 -0.38 16.53
C VAL A 119 -7.68 -1.52 17.52
N LEU A 120 -6.96 -2.64 17.40
CA LEU A 120 -7.12 -3.81 18.28
C LEU A 120 -6.80 -3.50 19.74
N ARG A 121 -5.93 -2.52 20.00
CA ARG A 121 -5.61 -2.08 21.36
C ARG A 121 -6.84 -1.54 22.10
N VAL A 122 -7.81 -0.99 21.36
CA VAL A 122 -9.08 -0.50 21.91
C VAL A 122 -10.12 -1.63 22.03
N LEU A 123 -10.21 -2.49 21.01
CA LEU A 123 -11.25 -3.52 20.90
C LEU A 123 -11.17 -4.62 21.96
N ASN A 124 -10.00 -4.86 22.56
CA ASN A 124 -9.80 -5.90 23.58
C ASN A 124 -10.65 -5.72 24.87
N THR A 125 -11.44 -4.64 24.95
CA THR A 125 -12.22 -4.26 26.14
C THR A 125 -13.69 -4.73 26.11
N ASN A 126 -14.28 -5.06 24.95
CA ASN A 126 -15.72 -5.39 24.83
C ASN A 126 -15.95 -6.86 24.38
N ARG A 127 -16.33 -7.74 25.30
CA ARG A 127 -16.36 -9.21 25.09
C ARG A 127 -17.66 -9.72 24.46
N ASN A 128 -17.63 -9.90 23.14
CA ASN A 128 -18.38 -10.97 22.45
C ASN A 128 -17.37 -12.02 21.96
N LEU A 129 -17.46 -13.26 22.46
CA LEU A 129 -16.46 -14.31 22.21
C LEU A 129 -16.29 -14.63 20.71
N ARG A 130 -17.40 -14.73 19.96
CA ARG A 130 -17.39 -15.01 18.52
C ARG A 130 -16.72 -13.89 17.71
N LEU A 131 -17.01 -12.63 18.04
CA LEU A 131 -16.41 -11.47 17.40
C LEU A 131 -14.90 -11.43 17.65
N HIS A 132 -14.49 -11.68 18.89
CA HIS A 132 -13.08 -11.73 19.27
C HIS A 132 -12.32 -12.79 18.47
N THR A 133 -12.87 -13.99 18.29
CA THR A 133 -12.27 -15.04 17.45
C THR A 133 -12.11 -14.59 15.99
N VAL A 134 -13.15 -13.98 15.40
CA VAL A 134 -13.11 -13.52 13.99
C VAL A 134 -12.08 -12.41 13.81
N VAL A 135 -12.08 -11.41 14.69
CA VAL A 135 -11.14 -10.28 14.63
C VAL A 135 -9.70 -10.76 14.83
N ASN A 136 -9.46 -11.71 15.75
CA ASN A 136 -8.12 -12.28 15.95
C ASN A 136 -7.66 -13.12 14.76
N ALA A 137 -8.55 -13.89 14.12
CA ALA A 137 -8.22 -14.61 12.91
C ALA A 137 -7.80 -13.66 11.78
N LEU A 138 -8.53 -12.55 11.59
CA LEU A 138 -8.18 -11.51 10.63
C LEU A 138 -6.85 -10.82 10.98
N PHE A 139 -6.61 -10.55 12.26
CA PHE A 139 -5.34 -9.99 12.74
C PHE A 139 -4.16 -10.90 12.43
N VAL A 140 -4.27 -12.20 12.71
CA VAL A 140 -3.23 -13.19 12.41
C VAL A 140 -3.00 -13.26 10.90
N ALA A 141 -4.07 -13.29 10.10
CA ALA A 141 -3.96 -13.30 8.64
C ALA A 141 -3.27 -12.04 8.08
N LEU A 142 -3.64 -10.84 8.57
CA LEU A 142 -3.01 -9.58 8.18
C LEU A 142 -1.55 -9.48 8.64
N SER A 143 -1.23 -10.01 9.81
CA SER A 143 0.14 -10.09 10.33
C SER A 143 1.00 -11.00 9.45
N PHE A 144 0.48 -12.18 9.10
CA PHE A 144 1.15 -13.11 8.19
C PHE A 144 1.33 -12.49 6.79
N LEU A 145 0.31 -11.80 6.27
CA LEU A 145 0.41 -11.09 5.00
C LEU A 145 1.50 -10.01 5.04
N THR A 146 1.59 -9.26 6.14
CA THR A 146 2.65 -8.25 6.34
C THR A 146 4.03 -8.89 6.36
N LEU A 147 4.20 -10.03 7.05
CA LEU A 147 5.46 -10.78 7.04
C LEU A 147 5.84 -11.23 5.62
N ILE A 148 4.87 -11.71 4.83
CA ILE A 148 5.10 -12.04 3.41
C ILE A 148 5.57 -10.81 2.63
N TRP A 149 4.97 -9.63 2.84
CA TRP A 149 5.39 -8.41 2.16
C TRP A 149 6.80 -7.97 2.53
N VAL A 150 7.16 -8.03 3.81
CA VAL A 150 8.51 -7.73 4.27
C VAL A 150 9.52 -8.74 3.70
N TRP A 151 9.17 -10.04 3.71
CA TRP A 151 10.01 -11.08 3.14
C TRP A 151 10.20 -10.90 1.62
N MET A 152 9.13 -10.67 0.87
CA MET A 152 9.19 -10.41 -0.56
C MET A 152 10.03 -9.17 -0.86
N PHE A 153 9.87 -8.10 -0.07
CA PHE A 153 10.69 -6.89 -0.19
C PHE A 153 12.18 -7.18 0.06
N PHE A 154 12.49 -7.99 1.07
CA PHE A 154 13.87 -8.40 1.34
C PHE A 154 14.45 -9.24 0.19
N CYS A 155 13.68 -10.22 -0.33
CA CYS A 155 14.09 -10.98 -1.51
C CYS A 155 14.31 -10.06 -2.72
N THR A 156 13.42 -9.10 -2.98
CA THR A 156 13.63 -8.17 -4.11
C THR A 156 14.87 -7.29 -3.87
N ALA A 157 15.16 -6.88 -2.63
CA ALA A 157 16.34 -6.09 -2.32
C ALA A 157 17.66 -6.87 -2.55
N VAL A 158 17.72 -8.14 -2.14
CA VAL A 158 18.96 -8.95 -2.18
C VAL A 158 19.28 -9.47 -3.58
N TYR A 159 18.28 -9.87 -4.36
CA TYR A 159 18.51 -10.60 -5.62
C TYR A 159 18.59 -9.73 -6.89
N PHE A 160 18.31 -8.42 -6.80
CA PHE A 160 18.28 -7.55 -7.98
C PHE A 160 19.31 -6.43 -7.85
N HIS A 161 20.04 -6.14 -8.92
CA HIS A 161 21.23 -5.29 -8.91
C HIS A 161 20.96 -3.78 -8.71
N ASP A 162 19.79 -3.26 -9.10
CA ASP A 162 19.50 -1.82 -9.01
C ASP A 162 18.96 -1.42 -7.64
N PHE A 163 19.83 -1.03 -6.71
CA PHE A 163 19.45 -0.61 -5.36
C PHE A 163 18.70 0.75 -5.36
N SER A 164 19.15 1.70 -6.17
CA SER A 164 18.59 3.06 -6.23
C SER A 164 17.12 3.07 -6.67
N GLN A 165 16.78 2.30 -7.69
CA GLN A 165 15.41 2.13 -8.19
C GLN A 165 14.44 1.60 -7.13
N LYS A 166 14.93 0.71 -6.25
CA LYS A 166 14.16 0.17 -5.12
C LYS A 166 14.00 1.19 -4.02
N LEU A 167 15.08 1.87 -3.68
CA LEU A 167 15.06 2.93 -2.67
C LEU A 167 14.06 4.03 -3.05
N CYS A 168 14.05 4.48 -4.30
CA CYS A 168 13.06 5.45 -4.79
C CYS A 168 11.63 4.94 -4.63
N GLY A 169 11.35 3.70 -5.03
CA GLY A 169 10.03 3.08 -4.86
C GLY A 169 9.60 3.04 -3.39
N THR A 170 10.48 2.61 -2.49
CA THR A 170 10.21 2.57 -1.04
C THR A 170 9.98 3.96 -0.45
N LEU A 171 10.76 4.96 -0.85
CA LEU A 171 10.59 6.34 -0.41
C LEU A 171 9.24 6.92 -0.84
N VAL A 172 8.78 6.61 -2.06
CA VAL A 172 7.43 6.98 -2.50
C VAL A 172 6.36 6.29 -1.66
N GLY A 173 6.55 5.01 -1.32
CA GLY A 173 5.63 4.25 -0.45
C GLY A 173 5.52 4.85 0.95
N LEU A 174 6.67 5.16 1.56
CA LEU A 174 6.76 5.87 2.85
C LEU A 174 6.11 7.25 2.78
N SER A 175 6.36 8.01 1.72
CA SER A 175 5.80 9.36 1.54
C SER A 175 4.27 9.31 1.39
N ALA A 176 3.74 8.33 0.63
CA ALA A 176 2.31 8.13 0.47
C ALA A 176 1.62 7.73 1.79
N TRP A 177 2.25 6.84 2.55
CA TRP A 177 1.78 6.48 3.89
C TRP A 177 1.81 7.70 4.84
N TYR A 178 2.91 8.46 4.85
CA TYR A 178 3.05 9.62 5.72
C TYR A 178 2.02 10.69 5.37
N GLY A 179 1.87 11.02 4.09
CA GLY A 179 0.88 11.99 3.61
C GLY A 179 -0.56 11.61 3.95
N THR A 180 -0.88 10.31 3.91
CA THR A 180 -2.20 9.80 4.31
C THR A 180 -2.35 9.75 5.83
N TYR A 181 -1.67 8.83 6.51
CA TYR A 181 -1.88 8.52 7.92
C TYR A 181 -1.32 9.59 8.88
N ARG A 182 -0.28 10.33 8.50
CA ARG A 182 0.35 11.31 9.41
C ARG A 182 -0.07 12.74 9.15
N PHE A 183 -0.69 13.03 8.00
CA PHE A 183 -1.10 14.39 7.66
C PHE A 183 -2.59 14.51 7.29
N TRP A 184 -3.04 13.83 6.24
CA TRP A 184 -4.41 14.01 5.73
C TRP A 184 -5.47 13.38 6.64
N TYR A 185 -5.22 12.18 7.15
CA TYR A 185 -6.16 11.41 7.96
C TYR A 185 -6.46 12.04 9.34
N LEU A 186 -5.68 13.05 9.72
CA LEU A 186 -5.95 13.90 10.88
C LEU A 186 -7.08 14.91 10.65
N LYS A 187 -7.45 15.18 9.39
CA LYS A 187 -8.45 16.20 9.04
C LYS A 187 -9.87 15.65 9.08
N SER A 188 -10.85 16.52 9.39
CA SER A 188 -12.26 16.18 9.58
C SER A 188 -13.00 15.70 8.33
N PHE A 189 -12.46 15.89 7.13
CA PHE A 189 -13.05 15.44 5.86
C PHE A 189 -12.41 14.16 5.30
N SER A 190 -11.34 13.67 5.92
CA SER A 190 -10.59 12.49 5.49
C SER A 190 -11.27 11.19 5.96
N PRO A 191 -10.82 10.00 5.50
CA PRO A 191 -11.23 8.72 6.08
C PRO A 191 -11.04 8.66 7.61
N GLY A 192 -10.14 9.45 8.18
CA GLY A 192 -9.82 9.52 9.62
C GLY A 192 -8.65 8.60 9.99
N LEU A 193 -8.33 8.52 11.27
CA LEU A 193 -7.43 7.50 11.81
C LEU A 193 -8.20 6.31 12.40
N PRO A 194 -7.55 5.13 12.49
CA PRO A 194 -8.07 4.03 13.29
C PRO A 194 -8.32 4.52 14.73
N PRO A 195 -9.46 4.18 15.36
CA PRO A 195 -9.74 4.60 16.73
C PRO A 195 -8.61 4.22 17.69
N GLN A 196 -8.08 5.22 18.42
CA GLN A 196 -7.07 5.02 19.46
C GLN A 196 -7.61 5.41 20.83
N ILE A 197 -7.06 4.82 21.89
CA ILE A 197 -7.50 5.01 23.30
C ILE A 197 -7.57 6.51 23.66
N VAL A 198 -6.59 7.31 23.23
CA VAL A 198 -6.52 8.76 23.51
C VAL A 198 -7.72 9.52 22.91
N SER A 199 -8.15 9.17 21.70
CA SER A 199 -9.27 9.82 21.00
C SER A 199 -10.64 9.55 21.65
N LEU A 200 -10.78 8.42 22.33
CA LEU A 200 -12.00 8.03 23.05
C LEU A 200 -12.10 8.73 24.42
N SER A 201 -10.97 8.97 25.10
CA SER A 201 -10.96 9.71 26.37
C SER A 201 -11.40 11.17 26.20
N SER A 202 -11.06 11.80 25.07
CA SER A 202 -11.51 13.16 24.75
C SER A 202 -13.01 13.26 24.46
N LYS A 203 -13.67 12.14 24.13
CA LYS A 203 -15.10 12.09 23.76
C LYS A 203 -16.04 11.64 24.86
N LYS A 204 -15.56 11.25 26.04
CA LYS A 204 -16.43 11.07 27.22
C LYS A 204 -16.80 12.47 27.73
N PRO A 205 -18.05 12.95 27.56
CA PRO A 205 -18.50 14.10 28.33
C PRO A 205 -18.55 13.65 29.79
N ASN A 206 -18.18 14.54 30.71
CA ASN A 206 -18.40 14.34 32.14
C ASN A 206 -19.88 14.02 32.39
N ARG A 207 -20.21 12.72 32.48
CA ARG A 207 -21.38 12.23 33.22
C ARG A 207 -20.91 11.94 34.64
N SER A 208 -20.52 13.01 35.33
CA SER A 208 -20.39 13.03 36.78
C SER A 208 -21.63 13.74 37.32
N ARG A 209 -22.45 12.94 38.00
CA ARG A 209 -23.54 13.27 38.96
C ARG A 209 -24.06 14.69 39.00
#